data_AF-A0A381MZ22-F1
#
_entry.id   AF-A0A381MZ22-F1
#
_cell.length_a   1.000
_cell.length_b   1.000
_cell.length_c   1.000
_cell.angle_alpha   90.00
_cell.angle_beta   90.00
_cell.angle_gamma   90.00
#
_symmetry.space_group_name_H-M   'P 1'
#
loop_
_entity.id
_entity.type
_entity.pdbx_description
1 polymer ?
#
loop_
_entity_poly.entity_id
_entity_poly.type
_entity_poly.pdbx_seq_one_letter_code
_entity_poly.pdbx_strand_id
1 'polypeptide(L)'
;MFLAVLVAAMPIGIDKLSHAQESDRVTGLIMSEGWELVQANCTECHSILLITQNSGNRAVWKSRIVWMQETQGLQELSEATENSILDYLANNYGQKASTRRAGLATNLLPENPYATDSQNGQ
;
A
#
# COMPACT_ATOMS: atom_id res chain seq x y z
N MET A 1 -38.63 -21.86 49.97
CA MET A 1 -38.70 -21.35 48.59
C MET A 1 -37.77 -20.15 48.50
N PHE A 2 -36.49 -20.37 48.17
CA PHE A 2 -35.49 -19.31 47.99
C PHE A 2 -35.14 -19.26 46.50
N LEU A 3 -35.56 -18.20 45.80
CA LEU A 3 -35.18 -17.96 44.41
C LEU A 3 -33.71 -17.53 44.36
N ALA A 4 -32.88 -18.31 43.66
CA ALA A 4 -31.54 -17.88 43.26
C ALA A 4 -31.66 -16.98 42.02
N VAL A 5 -31.33 -15.70 42.17
CA VAL A 5 -31.18 -14.78 41.04
C VAL A 5 -29.78 -14.96 40.46
N LEU A 6 -29.67 -15.71 39.37
CA LEU A 6 -28.47 -15.81 38.55
C LEU A 6 -28.32 -14.52 37.73
N VAL A 7 -27.51 -13.58 38.20
CA VAL A 7 -27.03 -12.47 37.38
C VAL A 7 -25.95 -13.01 36.47
N ALA A 8 -26.31 -13.31 35.23
CA ALA A 8 -25.34 -13.59 34.18
C ALA A 8 -24.63 -12.27 33.82
N ALA A 9 -23.40 -12.10 34.30
CA ALA A 9 -22.51 -11.05 33.83
C ALA A 9 -22.12 -11.38 32.37
N MET A 10 -22.78 -10.74 31.41
CA MET A 10 -22.30 -10.74 30.03
C MET A 10 -20.98 -9.96 29.99
N PRO A 11 -19.88 -10.54 29.49
CA PRO A 11 -18.67 -9.77 29.26
C PRO A 11 -19.01 -8.73 28.19
N ILE A 12 -18.88 -7.46 28.54
CA ILE A 12 -18.95 -6.34 27.61
C ILE A 12 -17.90 -6.64 26.55
N GLY A 13 -18.35 -6.96 25.34
CA GLY A 13 -17.47 -7.08 24.18
C GLY A 13 -16.72 -5.77 24.04
N ILE A 14 -15.40 -5.83 24.16
CA ILE A 14 -14.55 -4.71 23.80
C ILE A 14 -14.59 -4.66 22.28
N ASP A 15 -15.60 -3.98 21.74
CA ASP A 15 -15.57 -3.56 20.35
C ASP A 15 -14.24 -2.86 20.16
N LYS A 16 -13.41 -3.38 19.24
CA LYS A 16 -12.18 -2.69 18.85
C LYS A 16 -12.61 -1.30 18.42
N LEU A 17 -12.35 -0.31 19.26
CA LEU A 17 -12.42 1.10 18.89
C LEU A 17 -11.48 1.24 17.70
N SER A 18 -12.06 1.32 16.51
CA SER A 18 -11.37 1.70 15.29
C SER A 18 -10.93 3.14 15.47
N HIS A 19 -9.76 3.34 16.08
CA HIS A 19 -9.06 4.61 16.03
C HIS A 19 -8.79 4.89 14.54
N ALA A 20 -9.34 5.98 14.02
CA ALA A 20 -8.90 6.50 12.75
C ALA A 20 -7.39 6.76 12.88
N GLN A 21 -6.58 6.08 12.06
CA GLN A 21 -5.13 6.21 12.14
C GLN A 21 -4.78 7.64 11.75
N GLU A 22 -4.14 8.34 12.68
CA GLU A 22 -3.74 9.73 12.48
C GLU A 22 -2.71 9.80 11.35
N SER A 23 -2.88 10.77 10.45
CA SER A 23 -1.95 11.01 9.36
C SER A 23 -1.24 12.34 9.54
N ASP A 24 0.05 12.38 9.23
CA ASP A 24 0.82 13.62 9.22
C ASP A 24 0.17 14.65 8.29
N ARG A 25 0.05 15.89 8.75
CA ARG A 25 -0.72 16.93 8.03
C ARG A 25 -0.01 17.42 6.77
N VAL A 26 1.30 17.24 6.68
CA VAL A 26 2.10 17.69 5.53
C VAL A 26 2.21 16.60 4.48
N THR A 27 2.52 15.37 4.90
CA THR A 27 2.80 14.25 3.99
C THR A 27 1.60 13.32 3.79
N GLY A 28 0.64 13.31 4.71
CA GLY A 28 -0.47 12.34 4.69
C GLY A 28 -0.01 10.90 4.98
N LEU A 29 1.22 10.69 5.46
CA LEU A 29 1.67 9.39 5.94
C LEU A 29 0.93 9.03 7.22
N ILE A 30 0.59 7.76 7.37
CA ILE A 30 -0.02 7.27 8.60
C ILE A 30 1.03 7.28 9.71
N MET A 31 0.80 8.03 10.78
CA MET A 31 1.76 8.19 11.88
C MET A 31 1.80 6.91 12.73
N SER A 32 2.73 6.02 12.37
CA SER A 32 3.01 4.76 13.07
C SER A 32 4.49 4.41 12.94
N GLU A 33 5.02 3.54 13.79
CA GLU A 33 6.45 3.20 13.83
C GLU A 33 7.07 3.02 12.43
N GLY A 34 8.14 3.77 12.15
CA GLY A 34 8.87 3.76 10.87
C GLY A 34 8.40 4.79 9.84
N TRP A 35 7.33 5.54 10.09
CA TRP A 35 6.83 6.54 9.13
C TRP A 35 7.83 7.67 8.85
N GLU A 36 8.58 8.14 9.86
CA GLU A 36 9.59 9.19 9.68
C GLU A 36 10.75 8.72 8.81
N LEU A 37 11.10 7.42 8.85
CA LEU A 37 12.12 6.86 7.97
C LEU A 37 11.66 6.86 6.51
N VAL A 38 10.38 6.57 6.25
CA VAL A 38 9.82 6.72 4.89
C VAL A 38 9.79 8.17 4.47
N GLN A 39 9.40 9.10 5.35
CA GLN A 39 9.45 10.52 5.06
C GLN A 39 10.88 10.93 4.66
N ALA A 40 11.88 10.63 5.51
CA ALA A 40 13.25 11.07 5.30
C ALA A 40 13.96 10.44 4.07
N ASN A 41 13.58 9.23 3.65
CA ASN A 41 14.30 8.51 2.59
C ASN A 41 13.54 8.46 1.26
N CYS A 42 12.21 8.63 1.27
CA CYS A 42 11.38 8.41 0.08
C CYS A 42 10.73 9.68 -0.47
N THR A 43 10.97 10.85 0.14
CA THR A 43 10.51 12.14 -0.39
C THR A 43 11.60 13.00 -1.02
N GLU A 44 12.84 12.50 -1.05
CA GLU A 44 13.99 13.24 -1.60
C GLU A 44 13.89 13.49 -3.11
N CYS A 45 13.23 12.59 -3.86
CA CYS A 45 13.17 12.66 -5.32
C CYS A 45 11.77 12.92 -5.88
N HIS A 46 10.71 12.55 -5.15
CA HIS A 46 9.33 12.70 -5.61
C HIS A 46 8.37 12.89 -4.44
N SER A 47 7.13 13.32 -4.76
CA SER A 47 6.07 13.43 -3.76
C SER A 47 5.74 12.09 -3.12
N ILE A 48 5.40 12.15 -1.83
CA ILE A 48 4.92 11.00 -1.05
C ILE A 48 3.61 10.41 -1.60
N LEU A 49 2.85 11.17 -2.40
CA LEU A 49 1.65 10.69 -3.07
C LEU A 49 1.90 9.47 -3.95
N LEU A 50 3.11 9.32 -4.50
CA LEU A 50 3.45 8.13 -5.27
C LEU A 50 3.46 6.87 -4.39
N ILE A 51 3.82 7.00 -3.12
CA ILE A 51 3.83 5.87 -2.17
C ILE A 51 2.41 5.56 -1.72
N THR A 52 1.66 6.57 -1.29
CA THR A 52 0.33 6.37 -0.68
C THR A 52 -0.75 5.92 -1.67
N GLN A 53 -0.58 6.23 -2.96
CA GLN A 53 -1.44 5.70 -4.04
C GLN A 53 -1.14 4.24 -4.40
N ASN A 54 0.03 3.74 -4.02
CA ASN A 54 0.45 2.38 -4.29
C ASN A 54 0.12 1.43 -3.13
N SER A 55 0.26 0.14 -3.40
CA SER A 55 0.16 -0.91 -2.41
C SER A 55 1.15 -2.03 -2.72
N GLY A 56 1.51 -2.81 -1.72
CA GLY A 56 2.39 -3.95 -1.89
C GLY A 56 2.54 -4.75 -0.61
N ASN A 57 2.80 -6.05 -0.74
CA ASN A 57 3.37 -6.80 0.38
C ASN A 57 4.85 -6.42 0.54
N ARG A 58 5.50 -6.96 1.58
CA ARG A 58 6.91 -6.67 1.88
C ARG A 58 7.85 -6.92 0.71
N ALA A 59 7.67 -8.03 -0.02
CA ALA A 59 8.51 -8.38 -1.16
C ALA A 59 8.31 -7.40 -2.33
N VAL A 60 7.08 -6.98 -2.59
CA VAL A 60 6.77 -5.95 -3.60
C VAL A 60 7.43 -4.63 -3.24
N TRP A 61 7.32 -4.17 -1.99
CA TRP A 61 8.00 -2.95 -1.56
C TRP A 61 9.53 -3.06 -1.66
N LYS A 62 10.11 -4.19 -1.26
CA LYS A 62 11.56 -4.43 -1.40
C LYS A 62 12.00 -4.36 -2.85
N SER A 63 11.24 -4.96 -3.77
CA SER A 63 11.54 -4.88 -5.21
C SER A 63 11.58 -3.44 -5.73
N ARG A 64 10.74 -2.55 -5.19
CA ARG A 64 10.74 -1.12 -5.56
C ARG A 64 11.95 -0.39 -5.00
N ILE A 65 12.34 -0.65 -3.74
CA ILE A 65 13.55 -0.07 -3.14
C ILE A 65 14.77 -0.49 -3.94
N VAL A 66 14.93 -1.77 -4.21
CA VAL A 66 16.03 -2.31 -5.02
C VAL A 66 16.06 -1.66 -6.40
N TRP A 67 14.92 -1.58 -7.09
CA TRP A 67 14.85 -0.91 -8.40
C TRP A 67 15.25 0.58 -8.33
N MET A 68 14.85 1.30 -7.28
CA MET A 68 15.24 2.69 -7.08
C MET A 68 16.75 2.83 -6.81
N GLN A 69 17.34 1.90 -6.07
CA GLN A 69 18.79 1.88 -5.82
C GLN A 69 19.57 1.59 -7.10
N GLU A 70 19.11 0.61 -7.90
CA GLU A 70 19.78 0.21 -9.15
C GLU A 70 19.65 1.25 -10.27
N THR A 71 18.51 1.96 -10.34
CA THR A 71 18.16 2.76 -11.53
C THR A 71 17.88 4.24 -11.28
N GLN A 72 17.46 4.62 -10.06
CA GLN A 72 17.01 5.99 -9.75
C GLN A 72 17.99 6.73 -8.81
N GLY A 73 19.04 6.07 -8.33
CA GLY A 73 20.07 6.68 -7.48
C GLY A 73 19.69 6.78 -6.00
N LEU A 74 18.72 5.99 -5.52
CA LEU A 74 18.49 5.85 -4.09
C LEU A 74 19.75 5.25 -3.44
N GLN A 75 20.27 5.91 -2.42
CA GLN A 75 21.47 5.43 -1.72
C GLN A 75 21.19 4.09 -1.00
N GLU A 76 22.26 3.34 -0.75
CA GLU A 76 22.15 2.11 0.03
C GLU A 76 21.64 2.43 1.45
N LEU A 77 20.55 1.77 1.85
CA LEU A 77 19.99 1.91 3.18
C LEU A 77 20.65 0.90 4.12
N SER A 78 20.84 1.28 5.38
CA SER A 78 21.26 0.28 6.37
C SER A 78 20.20 -0.82 6.49
N GLU A 79 20.61 -2.05 6.81
CA GLU A 79 19.68 -3.18 6.96
C GLU A 79 18.56 -2.88 7.98
N ALA A 80 18.90 -2.21 9.09
CA ALA A 80 17.92 -1.80 10.09
C ALA A 80 16.91 -0.78 9.51
N THR A 81 17.39 0.23 8.77
CA THR A 81 16.55 1.24 8.12
C THR A 81 15.65 0.63 7.06
N GLU A 82 16.19 -0.21 6.17
CA GLU A 82 15.42 -0.89 5.12
C GLU A 82 14.31 -1.74 5.76
N ASN A 83 14.63 -2.46 6.83
CA ASN A 83 13.66 -3.31 7.51
C ASN A 83 12.51 -2.51 8.15
N SER A 84 12.80 -1.44 8.87
CA SER A 84 11.77 -0.58 9.45
C SER A 84 10.88 0.06 8.38
N ILE A 85 11.46 0.51 7.27
CA ILE A 85 10.71 1.05 6.12
C ILE A 85 9.79 -0.03 5.53
N LEU A 86 10.31 -1.23 5.29
CA LEU A 86 9.55 -2.31 4.67
C LEU A 86 8.41 -2.82 5.56
N ASP A 87 8.62 -2.87 6.88
CA ASP A 87 7.58 -3.25 7.83
C ASP A 87 6.49 -2.18 7.89
N TYR A 88 6.87 -0.90 7.97
CA TYR A 88 5.92 0.22 7.91
C TYR A 88 5.07 0.20 6.62
N LEU A 89 5.71 0.07 5.45
CA LEU A 89 5.02 0.09 4.16
C LEU A 89 4.10 -1.11 3.99
N ALA A 90 4.52 -2.31 4.42
CA ALA A 90 3.69 -3.50 4.32
C ALA A 90 2.47 -3.44 5.27
N ASN A 91 2.63 -2.88 6.47
CA ASN A 91 1.56 -2.76 7.46
C ASN A 91 0.53 -1.68 7.09
N ASN A 92 0.99 -0.53 6.60
CA ASN A 92 0.15 0.63 6.34
C ASN A 92 -0.34 0.74 4.89
N TYR A 93 0.44 0.24 3.94
CA TYR A 93 0.17 0.27 2.50
C TYR A 93 0.30 -1.13 1.88
N GLY A 94 -0.25 -2.12 2.59
CA GLY A 94 -0.22 -3.54 2.24
C GLY A 94 -0.90 -3.89 0.93
N GLN A 95 -0.59 -5.08 0.38
CA GLN A 95 -1.12 -5.57 -0.90
C GLN A 95 -2.65 -5.50 -0.96
N LYS A 96 -3.17 -4.86 -2.00
CA LYS A 96 -4.61 -4.82 -2.29
C LYS A 96 -4.95 -5.80 -3.41
N ALA A 97 -6.21 -6.26 -3.42
CA ALA A 97 -6.76 -6.97 -4.57
C ALA A 97 -6.64 -6.09 -5.82
N SER A 98 -6.38 -6.70 -6.97
CA SER A 98 -6.33 -5.95 -8.23
C SER A 98 -7.70 -5.35 -8.53
N THR A 99 -7.75 -4.02 -8.64
CA THR A 99 -8.95 -3.27 -9.02
C THR A 99 -8.88 -2.74 -10.45
N ARG A 100 -7.85 -3.15 -11.22
CA ARG A 100 -7.72 -2.77 -12.63
C ARG A 100 -8.94 -3.26 -13.41
N ARG A 101 -9.54 -2.35 -14.17
CA ARG A 101 -10.60 -2.68 -15.11
C ARG A 101 -10.09 -3.73 -16.11
N ALA A 102 -10.95 -4.68 -16.45
CA ALA A 102 -10.69 -5.58 -17.57
C ALA A 102 -10.44 -4.77 -18.86
N GLY A 103 -9.61 -5.31 -19.74
CA GLY A 103 -9.42 -4.77 -21.09
C GLY A 103 -10.75 -4.79 -21.85
N LEU A 104 -10.91 -3.86 -22.81
CA LEU A 104 -12.05 -3.87 -23.71
C LEU A 104 -12.05 -5.16 -24.54
N ALA A 105 -13.24 -5.71 -24.80
CA ALA A 105 -13.38 -6.80 -25.76
C ALA A 105 -13.00 -6.30 -27.16
N THR A 106 -12.46 -7.18 -28.00
CA THR A 106 -11.95 -6.82 -29.35
C THR A 106 -13.02 -6.17 -30.22
N ASN A 107 -14.27 -6.60 -30.11
CA ASN A 107 -15.42 -6.04 -30.84
C ASN A 107 -15.85 -4.64 -30.36
N LEU A 108 -15.29 -4.14 -29.26
CA LEU A 108 -15.52 -2.80 -28.72
C LEU A 108 -14.33 -1.87 -28.97
N LEU A 109 -13.26 -2.36 -29.57
CA LEU A 109 -12.13 -1.52 -29.98
C LEU A 109 -12.51 -0.77 -31.27
N PRO A 110 -12.21 0.53 -31.37
CA PRO A 110 -12.33 1.24 -32.64
C PRO A 110 -11.29 0.74 -33.65
N GLU A 111 -11.54 0.95 -34.93
CA GLU A 111 -10.55 0.71 -35.98
C GLU A 111 -9.28 1.54 -35.68
N ASN A 112 -8.11 0.90 -35.72
CA ASN A 112 -6.84 1.60 -35.49
C ASN A 112 -6.40 2.30 -36.80
N PRO A 113 -6.41 3.64 -36.89
CA PRO A 113 -6.04 4.35 -38.12
C PRO A 113 -4.53 4.27 -38.44
N TYR A 114 -3.73 3.67 -37.56
CA TYR A 114 -2.30 3.46 -37.72
C TYR A 114 -1.91 1.97 -37.80
N ALA A 115 -2.87 1.07 -38.07
CA ALA A 115 -2.55 -0.33 -38.28
C ALA A 115 -1.65 -0.48 -39.52
N THR A 116 -0.44 -0.98 -39.32
CA THR A 116 0.45 -1.41 -40.42
C THR A 116 0.08 -2.83 -40.84
N ASP A 117 0.38 -3.21 -42.08
CA ASP A 117 0.02 -4.51 -42.69
C ASP A 117 0.37 -5.76 -41.85
N SER A 118 1.29 -5.65 -40.88
CA SER A 118 1.66 -6.71 -39.93
C SER A 118 0.70 -6.95 -38.76
N GLN A 119 -0.31 -6.09 -38.55
CA GLN A 119 -1.26 -6.16 -37.43
C GLN A 119 -2.63 -6.73 -37.85
N ASN A 120 -2.88 -6.85 -39.16
CA ASN A 120 -4.06 -7.53 -39.70
C ASN A 120 -3.66 -8.94 -40.12
N GLY A 121 -3.62 -9.86 -39.16
CA GLY A 121 -3.29 -11.26 -39.40
C GLY A 121 -4.11 -11.86 -40.55
N GLN A 122 -3.42 -12.14 -41.65
CA GLN A 122 -3.68 -13.32 -42.46
C GLN A 122 -3.07 -14.54 -41.75
#